data_AF-A0A2D6N352-F1
#
_entry.id   AF-A0A2D6N352-F1
#
_cell.length_a   1.000
_cell.length_b   1.000
_cell.length_c   1.000
_cell.angle_alpha   90.00
_cell.angle_beta   90.00
_cell.angle_gamma   90.00
#
_symmetry.space_group_name_H-M   'P 1'
#
loop_
_entity.id
_entity.type
_entity.pdbx_description
1 polymer ?
#
loop_
_entity_poly.entity_id
_entity_poly.type
_entity_poly.pdbx_seq_one_letter_code
_entity_poly.pdbx_strand_id
1 'polypeptide(L)'
;MRPIARLVSVLVLVLVALLIPGLTVFAKGDPNKITLTGPGLAHPIEITDRMFLSLSDPWTRPFVDWGRGLVAEPPLVEQTHTAFFYLEVAERNYCPRREGTSCVIYVLHYYPDPAGGPGYLYFPGGGEPWHELNMGTIISGDSDRWDPNGKWHHATAEWDEAIQLALREHGGGTLMSDSPVLAAETANQAGQEEGGSPPVFASVAAEAEASSDSASAGTLGVRVLWVVALLAVGLLSGASGWLGLRRLRNPA
;
A
#
# COMPACT_ATOMS: atom_id res chain seq x y z
N MET A 1 -50.92 4.28 21.69
CA MET A 1 -49.70 5.12 21.87
C MET A 1 -48.39 4.51 21.37
N ARG A 2 -48.28 3.19 21.14
CA ARG A 2 -47.04 2.54 20.64
C ARG A 2 -46.63 2.78 19.17
N PRO A 3 -47.51 3.13 18.20
CA PRO A 3 -47.08 3.25 16.79
C PRO A 3 -46.27 4.52 16.50
N ILE A 4 -46.52 5.61 17.25
CA ILE A 4 -45.82 6.89 17.07
C ILE A 4 -44.34 6.75 17.47
N ALA A 5 -44.05 6.06 18.58
CA ALA A 5 -42.68 5.84 19.03
C ALA A 5 -41.82 5.07 18.01
N ARG A 6 -42.41 4.08 17.30
CA ARG A 6 -41.70 3.31 16.27
C ARG A 6 -41.36 4.13 15.03
N LEU A 7 -42.29 4.98 14.58
CA LEU A 7 -42.06 5.89 13.45
C LEU A 7 -40.94 6.88 13.77
N VAL A 8 -40.93 7.44 14.98
CA VAL A 8 -39.87 8.35 15.43
C VAL A 8 -38.52 7.62 15.46
N SER A 9 -38.44 6.41 15.99
CA SER A 9 -37.18 5.64 16.01
C SER A 9 -36.64 5.31 14.61
N VAL A 10 -37.50 4.89 13.68
CA VAL A 10 -37.09 4.60 12.29
C VAL A 10 -36.61 5.88 11.59
N LEU A 11 -37.34 6.99 11.77
CA LEU A 11 -36.95 8.28 11.20
C LEU A 11 -35.58 8.74 11.72
N VAL A 12 -35.33 8.60 13.03
CA VAL A 12 -34.04 8.95 13.64
C VAL A 12 -32.92 8.07 13.10
N LEU A 13 -33.13 6.75 12.95
CA LEU A 13 -32.11 5.86 12.39
C LEU A 13 -31.79 6.18 10.93
N VAL A 14 -32.81 6.49 10.11
CA VAL A 14 -32.62 6.91 8.72
C VAL A 14 -31.87 8.23 8.65
N LEU A 15 -32.22 9.22 9.49
CA LEU A 15 -31.51 10.50 9.56
C LEU A 15 -30.05 10.31 9.98
N VAL A 16 -29.77 9.47 10.99
CA VAL A 16 -28.39 9.15 11.41
C VAL A 16 -27.63 8.47 10.28
N ALA A 17 -28.22 7.49 9.60
CA ALA A 17 -27.59 6.80 8.47
C ALA A 17 -27.28 7.74 7.29
N LEU A 18 -28.15 8.72 7.03
CA LEU A 18 -27.96 9.74 5.98
C LEU A 18 -26.92 10.81 6.34
N LEU A 19 -26.61 11.00 7.63
CA LEU A 19 -25.62 11.98 8.10
C LEU A 19 -24.20 11.42 8.22
N ILE A 20 -24.03 10.09 8.17
CA ILE A 20 -22.72 9.43 8.29
C ILE A 20 -21.84 9.48 7.00
N PRO A 21 -22.35 9.49 5.75
CA PRO A 21 -21.50 9.24 4.56
C PRO A 21 -20.55 10.39 4.16
N GLY A 22 -20.43 11.46 4.94
CA GLY A 22 -19.57 12.61 4.62
C GLY A 22 -18.32 12.78 5.49
N LEU A 23 -18.14 12.00 6.55
CA LEU A 23 -16.98 12.13 7.43
C LEU A 23 -15.85 11.25 6.91
N THR A 24 -15.20 11.66 5.82
CA THR A 24 -13.86 11.17 5.50
C THR A 24 -12.88 11.76 6.50
N VAL A 25 -12.79 11.14 7.68
CA VAL A 25 -11.79 11.50 8.67
C VAL A 25 -10.45 10.98 8.16
N PHE A 26 -9.76 11.78 7.35
CA PHE A 26 -8.33 11.60 7.07
C PHE A 26 -7.56 11.92 8.34
N ALA A 27 -7.63 11.03 9.34
CA ALA A 27 -7.00 11.21 10.65
C ALA A 27 -5.46 11.21 10.58
N LYS A 28 -4.87 10.91 9.42
CA LYS A 28 -3.45 10.56 9.29
C LYS A 28 -2.54 11.69 8.79
N GLY A 29 -3.09 12.80 8.27
CA GLY A 29 -2.35 13.94 7.67
C GLY A 29 -1.89 13.66 6.24
N ASP A 30 -1.71 14.71 5.42
CA ASP A 30 -1.21 14.57 4.04
C ASP A 30 0.33 14.64 4.04
N PRO A 31 1.03 13.75 3.32
CA PRO A 31 2.47 13.87 3.14
C PRO A 31 2.88 15.28 2.71
N ASN A 32 3.86 15.86 3.39
CA ASN A 32 4.35 17.20 3.08
C ASN A 32 5.71 17.20 2.37
N LYS A 33 6.37 16.03 2.34
CA LYS A 33 7.68 15.85 1.73
C LYS A 33 7.93 14.38 1.41
N ILE A 34 8.61 14.14 0.30
CA ILE A 34 9.27 12.87 -0.01
C ILE A 34 10.76 13.13 -0.16
N THR A 35 11.61 12.27 0.39
CA THR A 35 13.04 12.28 0.07
C THR A 35 13.43 11.01 -0.66
N LEU A 36 14.24 11.16 -1.72
CA LEU A 36 14.83 10.04 -2.44
C LEU A 36 16.32 9.95 -2.11
N THR A 37 16.77 8.73 -1.81
CA THR A 37 18.19 8.41 -1.63
C THR A 37 18.50 7.18 -2.43
N GLY A 38 19.76 6.96 -2.81
CA GLY A 38 20.13 5.76 -3.54
C GLY A 38 21.36 5.93 -4.43
N PRO A 39 21.63 4.95 -5.29
CA PRO A 39 22.75 4.95 -6.21
C PRO A 39 22.76 6.18 -7.11
N GLY A 40 23.94 6.73 -7.39
CA GLY A 40 24.12 7.88 -8.28
C GLY A 40 23.71 9.23 -7.71
N LEU A 41 23.07 9.29 -6.53
CA LEU A 41 22.71 10.54 -5.88
C LEU A 41 23.81 11.01 -4.92
N ALA A 42 24.40 12.18 -5.20
CA ALA A 42 25.39 12.80 -4.31
C ALA A 42 24.77 13.28 -2.98
N HIS A 43 23.51 13.71 -3.02
CA HIS A 43 22.72 14.12 -1.86
C HIS A 43 21.28 13.62 -2.03
N PRO A 44 20.52 13.45 -0.93
CA PRO A 44 19.10 13.16 -1.02
C PRO A 44 18.35 14.22 -1.84
N ILE A 45 17.44 13.78 -2.70
CA ILE A 45 16.53 14.67 -3.42
C ILE A 45 15.33 14.92 -2.52
N GLU A 46 14.96 16.18 -2.33
CA GLU A 46 13.77 16.56 -1.60
C GLU A 46 12.65 16.99 -2.57
N ILE A 47 11.49 16.35 -2.49
CA ILE A 47 10.32 16.63 -3.30
C ILE A 47 9.21 17.16 -2.37
N THR A 48 8.83 18.42 -2.59
CA THR A 48 7.78 19.14 -1.82
C THR A 48 6.63 19.63 -2.70
N ASP A 49 6.64 19.30 -3.99
CA ASP A 49 5.58 19.67 -4.92
C ASP A 49 4.24 19.06 -4.50
N ARG A 50 3.23 19.92 -4.29
CA ARG A 50 1.94 19.50 -3.73
C ARG A 50 1.13 18.64 -4.69
N MET A 51 1.29 18.84 -6.00
CA MET A 51 0.59 18.03 -6.99
C MET A 51 1.15 16.60 -6.97
N PHE A 52 2.47 16.45 -7.01
CA PHE A 52 3.15 15.16 -6.87
C PHE A 52 2.87 14.46 -5.53
N LEU A 53 2.87 15.21 -4.42
CA LEU A 53 2.58 14.64 -3.10
C LEU A 53 1.16 14.08 -3.02
N SER A 54 0.18 14.68 -3.71
CA SER A 54 -1.18 14.13 -3.76
C SER A 54 -1.28 12.83 -4.57
N LEU A 55 -0.44 12.67 -5.60
CA LEU A 55 -0.26 11.40 -6.32
C LEU A 55 0.53 10.35 -5.53
N SER A 56 1.14 10.77 -4.43
CA SER A 56 2.04 9.95 -3.61
C SER A 56 1.46 9.64 -2.24
N ASP A 57 0.13 9.68 -2.08
CA ASP A 57 -0.51 9.40 -0.80
C ASP A 57 -0.26 7.94 -0.35
N PRO A 58 0.51 7.69 0.72
CA PRO A 58 0.82 6.33 1.15
C PRO A 58 -0.41 5.64 1.75
N TRP A 59 -1.46 6.38 2.16
CA TRP A 59 -2.67 5.82 2.75
C TRP A 59 -3.53 5.09 1.72
N THR A 60 -3.66 5.68 0.54
CA THR A 60 -4.46 5.11 -0.57
C THR A 60 -3.59 4.42 -1.62
N ARG A 61 -2.27 4.68 -1.61
CA ARG A 61 -1.27 4.13 -2.53
C ARG A 61 -1.71 4.23 -4.01
N PRO A 62 -2.11 5.42 -4.49
CA PRO A 62 -2.59 5.58 -5.86
C PRO A 62 -1.46 5.44 -6.90
N PHE A 63 -0.21 5.50 -6.43
CA PHE A 63 1.00 5.33 -7.22
C PHE A 63 1.36 3.87 -7.53
N VAL A 64 0.57 2.90 -7.07
CA VAL A 64 0.76 1.47 -7.37
C VAL A 64 -0.24 1.04 -8.43
N ASP A 65 0.24 0.42 -9.51
CA ASP A 65 -0.62 -0.22 -10.50
C ASP A 65 -1.04 -1.62 -10.03
N TRP A 66 -2.08 -1.66 -9.21
CA TRP A 66 -2.69 -2.90 -8.72
C TRP A 66 -3.31 -3.77 -9.82
N GLY A 67 -3.61 -3.18 -10.99
CA GLY A 67 -4.24 -3.88 -12.11
C GLY A 67 -3.27 -4.80 -12.84
N ARG A 68 -1.99 -4.44 -12.86
CA ARG A 68 -0.92 -5.20 -13.51
C ARG A 68 -0.42 -6.41 -12.71
N GLY A 69 -0.74 -6.46 -11.42
CA GLY A 69 -0.37 -7.55 -10.53
C GLY A 69 1.07 -7.45 -10.03
N LEU A 70 1.58 -8.57 -9.52
CA LEU A 70 2.93 -8.67 -8.96
C LEU A 70 3.98 -8.79 -10.07
N VAL A 71 5.16 -8.24 -9.81
CA VAL A 71 6.32 -8.39 -10.69
C VAL A 71 6.91 -9.78 -10.46
N ALA A 72 7.00 -10.58 -11.52
CA ALA A 72 7.46 -11.98 -11.42
C ALA A 72 8.96 -12.10 -11.13
N GLU A 73 9.76 -11.23 -11.73
CA GLU A 73 11.22 -11.21 -11.59
C GLU A 73 11.64 -9.93 -10.88
N PRO A 74 12.09 -10.00 -9.62
CA PRO A 74 12.45 -8.82 -8.85
C PRO A 74 13.70 -8.13 -9.41
N PRO A 75 13.73 -6.80 -9.50
CA PRO A 75 14.94 -6.05 -9.81
C PRO A 75 16.06 -6.24 -8.77
N LEU A 76 17.28 -5.88 -9.15
CA LEU A 76 18.43 -5.88 -8.25
C LEU A 76 18.28 -4.80 -7.17
N VAL A 77 18.25 -5.21 -5.91
CA VAL A 77 18.00 -4.32 -4.76
C VAL A 77 19.08 -3.25 -4.62
N GLU A 78 20.32 -3.55 -5.01
CA GLU A 78 21.47 -2.63 -4.91
C GLU A 78 21.34 -1.41 -5.82
N GLN A 79 20.47 -1.48 -6.83
CA GLN A 79 20.23 -0.40 -7.79
C GLN A 79 18.96 0.40 -7.46
N THR A 80 18.35 0.16 -6.29
CA THR A 80 17.09 0.79 -5.91
C THR A 80 17.31 2.12 -5.21
N HIS A 81 16.39 3.05 -5.45
CA HIS A 81 16.26 4.28 -4.70
C HIS A 81 15.30 4.05 -3.54
N THR A 82 15.62 4.55 -2.35
CA THR A 82 14.71 4.51 -1.21
C THR A 82 13.96 5.83 -1.13
N ALA A 83 12.63 5.75 -1.11
CA ALA A 83 11.73 6.88 -0.95
C ALA A 83 11.19 6.92 0.50
N PHE A 84 11.46 8.02 1.19
CA PHE A 84 10.96 8.29 2.54
C PHE A 84 9.84 9.32 2.48
N PHE A 85 8.69 9.01 3.08
CA PHE A 85 7.52 9.88 3.13
C PHE A 85 7.44 10.54 4.50
N TYR A 86 7.20 11.84 4.51
CA TYR A 86 7.18 12.64 5.72
C TYR A 86 5.84 13.34 5.95
N LEU A 87 5.52 13.53 7.23
CA LEU A 87 4.53 14.48 7.72
C LEU A 87 5.18 15.55 8.59
N GLU A 88 4.52 16.69 8.75
CA GLU A 88 4.89 17.65 9.78
C GLU A 88 4.50 17.13 11.17
N VAL A 89 5.40 17.24 12.15
CA VAL A 89 5.17 16.74 13.51
C VAL A 89 4.00 17.45 14.20
N ALA A 90 3.69 18.70 13.84
CA ALA A 90 2.52 19.40 14.37
C ALA A 90 1.21 18.63 14.09
N GLU A 91 1.20 17.75 13.10
CA GLU A 91 0.04 16.94 12.71
C GLU A 91 -0.05 15.61 13.47
N ARG A 92 0.96 15.23 14.28
CA ARG A 92 0.96 13.96 15.03
C ARG A 92 1.61 14.03 16.41
N ASN A 93 0.93 13.44 17.39
CA ASN A 93 1.48 13.19 18.72
C ASN A 93 2.48 12.02 18.77
N TYR A 94 2.46 11.12 17.78
CA TYR A 94 3.35 9.96 17.71
C TYR A 94 4.16 9.98 16.43
N CYS A 95 5.48 9.93 16.58
CA CYS A 95 6.44 9.92 15.49
C CYS A 95 7.54 8.87 15.76
N PRO A 96 7.48 7.70 15.09
CA PRO A 96 8.48 6.64 15.27
C PRO A 96 9.90 7.10 14.94
N ARG A 97 10.03 7.96 13.92
CA ARG A 97 11.31 8.48 13.47
C ARG A 97 11.19 9.95 13.09
N ARG A 98 11.74 10.80 13.95
CA ARG A 98 11.69 12.26 13.82
C ARG A 98 12.97 12.80 13.19
N GLU A 99 12.82 13.67 12.21
CA GLU A 99 13.90 14.39 11.54
C GLU A 99 13.55 15.89 11.58
N GLY A 100 14.03 16.57 12.63
CA GLY A 100 13.69 17.96 12.92
C GLY A 100 12.19 18.13 13.21
N THR A 101 11.50 18.91 12.36
CA THR A 101 10.05 19.13 12.42
C THR A 101 9.25 18.13 11.59
N SER A 102 9.92 17.20 10.89
CA SER A 102 9.28 16.19 10.05
C SER A 102 9.31 14.80 10.73
N CYS A 103 8.37 13.95 10.36
CA CYS A 103 8.27 12.57 10.81
C CYS A 103 8.25 11.62 9.63
N VAL A 104 9.13 10.62 9.60
CA VAL A 104 9.04 9.54 8.61
C VAL A 104 7.86 8.65 8.95
N ILE A 105 6.94 8.50 8.00
CA ILE A 105 5.69 7.75 8.16
C ILE A 105 5.60 6.54 7.26
N TYR A 106 6.37 6.50 6.18
CA TYR A 106 6.33 5.42 5.22
C TYR A 106 7.64 5.37 4.44
N VAL A 107 8.08 4.17 4.08
CA VAL A 107 9.29 3.94 3.29
C VAL A 107 9.03 2.87 2.24
N LEU A 108 9.50 3.09 1.02
CA LEU A 108 9.51 2.06 -0.04
C LEU A 108 10.79 2.16 -0.86
N HIS A 109 11.05 1.13 -1.66
CA HIS A 109 12.13 1.13 -2.63
C HIS A 109 11.56 1.24 -4.04
N TYR A 110 12.26 1.98 -4.90
CA TYR A 110 11.90 2.27 -6.26
C TYR A 110 13.04 1.88 -7.19
N TYR A 111 12.72 1.16 -8.26
CA TYR A 111 13.66 0.82 -9.32
C TYR A 111 13.15 1.37 -10.66
N PRO A 112 13.85 2.31 -11.30
CA PRO A 112 13.47 2.76 -12.64
C PRO A 112 13.66 1.62 -13.65
N ASP A 113 12.70 1.40 -14.52
CA ASP A 113 12.81 0.34 -15.54
C ASP A 113 13.81 0.75 -16.64
N PRO A 114 14.95 0.06 -16.81
CA PRO A 114 15.93 0.40 -17.84
C PRO A 114 15.39 0.20 -19.26
N ALA A 115 14.33 -0.58 -19.43
CA ALA A 115 13.66 -0.76 -20.72
C ALA A 115 12.70 0.38 -21.08
N GLY A 116 12.53 1.37 -20.19
CA GLY A 116 11.64 2.52 -20.39
C GLY A 116 10.16 2.23 -20.14
N GLY A 117 9.82 1.08 -19.55
CA GLY A 117 8.47 0.84 -19.02
C GLY A 117 8.26 1.53 -17.66
N PRO A 118 7.09 1.31 -17.03
CA PRO A 118 6.85 1.79 -15.67
C PRO A 118 7.83 1.14 -14.69
N GLY A 119 8.45 1.96 -13.84
CA GLY A 119 9.30 1.49 -12.77
C GLY A 119 8.59 0.58 -11.76
N TYR A 120 9.39 0.08 -10.84
CA TYR A 120 8.97 -0.95 -9.89
C TYR A 120 9.06 -0.44 -8.46
N LEU A 121 8.11 -0.85 -7.64
CA LEU A 121 7.97 -0.47 -6.24
C LEU A 121 8.09 -1.70 -5.36
N TYR A 122 8.95 -1.64 -4.36
CA TYR A 122 9.08 -2.68 -3.34
C TYR A 122 8.73 -2.12 -1.97
N PHE A 123 7.89 -2.86 -1.26
CA PHE A 123 7.48 -2.51 0.09
C PHE A 123 8.16 -3.47 1.07
N PRO A 124 8.92 -2.98 2.07
CA PRO A 124 9.65 -3.86 2.98
C PRO A 124 8.77 -4.92 3.66
N GLY A 125 9.23 -6.16 3.60
CA GLY A 125 8.58 -7.34 4.17
C GLY A 125 8.94 -7.61 5.64
N GLY A 126 8.30 -8.61 6.24
CA GLY A 126 8.55 -8.99 7.63
C GLY A 126 10.04 -9.28 7.91
N GLY A 127 10.59 -8.63 8.95
CA GLY A 127 12.00 -8.77 9.32
C GLY A 127 12.97 -7.85 8.57
N GLU A 128 12.51 -7.12 7.55
CA GLU A 128 13.31 -6.15 6.83
C GLU A 128 13.30 -4.78 7.51
N PRO A 129 14.32 -3.94 7.26
CA PRO A 129 14.29 -2.54 7.69
C PRO A 129 13.00 -1.86 7.25
N TRP A 130 12.47 -0.99 8.12
CA TRP A 130 11.28 -0.16 7.87
C TRP A 130 9.93 -0.87 7.85
N HIS A 131 9.89 -2.20 7.81
CA HIS A 131 8.62 -2.94 7.84
C HIS A 131 7.75 -2.58 9.05
N GLU A 132 8.34 -2.59 10.25
CA GLU A 132 7.65 -2.21 11.49
C GLU A 132 7.13 -0.76 11.47
N LEU A 133 7.89 0.15 10.85
CA LEU A 133 7.45 1.54 10.70
C LEU A 133 6.26 1.65 9.75
N ASN A 134 6.32 0.96 8.60
CA ASN A 134 5.23 0.95 7.62
C ASN A 134 3.96 0.33 8.21
N MET A 135 4.07 -0.83 8.86
CA MET A 135 2.95 -1.54 9.50
C MET A 135 2.37 -0.74 10.67
N GLY A 136 3.21 -0.09 11.47
CA GLY A 136 2.78 0.77 12.57
C GLY A 136 2.03 2.02 12.11
N THR A 137 2.22 2.45 10.86
CA THR A 137 1.58 3.65 10.30
C THR A 137 0.36 3.30 9.43
N ILE A 138 0.43 2.19 8.70
CA ILE A 138 -0.60 1.69 7.79
C ILE A 138 -0.79 0.20 8.04
N ILE A 139 -1.96 -0.13 8.59
CA ILE A 139 -2.42 -1.51 8.63
C ILE A 139 -2.81 -1.88 7.20
N SER A 140 -1.93 -2.59 6.49
CA SER A 140 -2.26 -3.24 5.22
C SER A 140 -3.32 -4.31 5.49
N GLY A 141 -4.32 -4.42 4.62
CA GLY A 141 -5.37 -5.43 4.76
C GLY A 141 -4.83 -6.85 4.55
N ASP A 142 -5.46 -7.82 5.21
CA ASP A 142 -5.00 -9.21 5.38
C ASP A 142 -5.12 -10.07 4.10
N SER A 143 -5.60 -9.51 2.99
CA SER A 143 -5.78 -10.26 1.75
C SER A 143 -4.50 -10.19 0.90
N ASP A 144 -4.04 -11.34 0.40
CA ASP A 144 -2.83 -11.48 -0.42
C ASP A 144 -2.73 -10.51 -1.60
N ARG A 145 -3.89 -10.08 -2.13
CA ARG A 145 -4.01 -9.13 -3.24
C ARG A 145 -3.66 -7.68 -2.86
N TRP A 146 -3.86 -7.29 -1.61
CA TRP A 146 -3.73 -5.91 -1.11
C TRP A 146 -2.65 -5.76 -0.04
N ASP A 147 -1.96 -6.84 0.30
CA ASP A 147 -0.75 -6.81 1.11
C ASP A 147 0.49 -6.71 0.20
N PRO A 148 1.09 -5.51 0.05
CA PRO A 148 2.25 -5.34 -0.80
C PRO A 148 3.57 -5.68 -0.08
N ASN A 149 3.54 -5.96 1.22
CA ASN A 149 4.75 -6.14 2.01
C ASN A 149 5.55 -7.35 1.50
N GLY A 150 6.85 -7.15 1.33
CA GLY A 150 7.79 -8.15 0.80
C GLY A 150 7.63 -8.42 -0.70
N LYS A 151 6.92 -7.56 -1.45
CA LYS A 151 6.58 -7.80 -2.86
C LYS A 151 6.93 -6.62 -3.75
N TRP A 152 7.22 -6.94 -5.00
CA TRP A 152 7.42 -5.98 -6.08
C TRP A 152 6.12 -5.74 -6.85
N HIS A 153 5.83 -4.47 -7.09
CA HIS A 153 4.68 -3.98 -7.83
C HIS A 153 5.14 -3.02 -8.93
N HIS A 154 4.26 -2.79 -9.90
CA HIS A 154 4.48 -1.72 -10.87
C HIS A 154 4.05 -0.38 -10.29
N ALA A 155 4.84 0.66 -10.53
CA ALA A 155 4.40 2.04 -10.35
C ALA A 155 3.37 2.41 -11.42
N THR A 156 2.48 3.35 -11.12
CA THR A 156 1.71 4.02 -12.16
C THR A 156 2.63 4.86 -13.04
N ALA A 157 2.26 5.04 -14.31
CA ALA A 157 3.06 5.79 -15.27
C ALA A 157 3.27 7.25 -14.82
N GLU A 158 2.23 7.87 -14.24
CA GLU A 158 2.27 9.25 -13.80
C GLU A 158 3.23 9.45 -12.61
N TRP A 159 3.25 8.52 -11.66
CA TRP A 159 4.16 8.59 -10.52
C TRP A 159 5.60 8.29 -10.94
N ASP A 160 5.78 7.28 -11.80
CA ASP A 160 7.07 6.89 -12.34
C ASP A 160 7.72 8.04 -13.14
N GLU A 161 6.98 8.67 -14.05
CA GLU A 161 7.48 9.80 -14.84
C GLU A 161 7.98 10.95 -13.95
N ALA A 162 7.22 11.28 -12.90
CA ALA A 162 7.56 12.34 -11.98
C ALA A 162 8.83 12.03 -11.15
N ILE A 163 8.98 10.79 -10.68
CA ILE A 163 10.19 10.36 -9.96
C ILE A 163 11.39 10.33 -10.89
N GLN A 164 11.25 9.79 -12.09
CA GLN A 164 12.34 9.78 -13.06
C GLN A 164 12.76 11.20 -13.47
N LEU A 165 11.82 12.15 -13.59
CA LEU A 165 12.13 13.56 -13.82
C LEU A 165 12.98 14.12 -12.67
N ALA A 166 12.56 13.92 -11.42
CA ALA A 166 13.31 14.36 -10.24
C ALA A 166 14.73 13.76 -10.21
N LEU A 167 14.86 12.47 -10.51
CA LEU A 167 16.15 11.77 -10.61
C LEU A 167 17.03 12.34 -11.73
N ARG A 168 16.48 12.69 -12.89
CA ARG A 168 17.26 13.30 -14.00
C ARG A 168 17.75 14.70 -13.66
N GLU A 169 16.89 15.53 -13.06
CA GLU A 169 17.22 16.92 -12.73
C GLU A 169 18.32 17.02 -11.66
N HIS A 170 18.38 16.05 -10.74
CA HIS A 170 19.26 16.11 -9.57
C HIS A 170 20.38 15.06 -9.59
N GLY A 171 20.22 13.98 -10.35
CA GLY A 171 21.21 12.93 -10.59
C GLY A 171 22.25 13.28 -11.66
N GLY A 172 22.20 14.49 -12.24
CA GLY A 172 23.15 14.99 -13.25
C GLY A 172 24.60 15.16 -12.76
N GLY A 173 24.91 14.78 -11.53
CA GLY A 173 26.28 14.61 -11.05
C GLY A 173 26.88 13.30 -11.56
N THR A 174 27.45 13.35 -12.77
CA THR A 174 28.40 12.35 -13.29
C THR A 174 27.80 11.04 -13.81
N LEU A 175 27.07 11.11 -14.94
CA LEU A 175 26.92 9.96 -15.86
C LEU A 175 27.24 10.30 -17.34
N MET A 176 28.02 11.36 -17.59
CA MET A 176 28.64 11.63 -18.90
C MET A 176 29.94 12.45 -18.79
N SER A 177 30.98 11.89 -18.17
CA SER A 177 32.35 12.25 -18.54
C SER A 177 33.11 10.96 -18.80
N ASP A 178 33.43 10.78 -20.07
CA ASP A 178 34.51 9.93 -20.57
C ASP A 178 34.36 8.41 -20.46
N SER A 179 33.73 7.83 -21.48
CA SER A 179 34.40 6.72 -22.16
C SER A 179 34.12 6.69 -23.68
N PRO A 180 35.14 6.31 -24.46
CA PRO A 180 35.38 6.83 -25.81
C PRO A 180 34.88 5.84 -26.86
N VAL A 181 33.88 6.24 -27.65
CA VAL A 181 33.45 5.46 -28.83
C VAL A 181 33.75 6.20 -30.14
N LEU A 182 34.53 7.27 -30.10
CA LEU A 182 34.92 8.02 -31.31
C LEU A 182 36.41 8.41 -31.34
N ALA A 183 37.31 7.47 -31.07
CA ALA A 183 38.74 7.67 -31.32
C ALA A 183 39.52 6.35 -31.47
N ALA A 184 39.05 5.38 -32.27
CA ALA A 184 39.90 4.27 -32.73
C ALA A 184 39.29 3.50 -33.90
N GLU A 185 38.94 4.21 -34.98
CA GLU A 185 39.11 3.60 -36.29
C GLU A 185 40.54 3.92 -36.71
N THR A 186 41.46 2.97 -36.50
CA THR A 186 42.52 2.55 -37.45
C THR A 186 43.50 1.63 -36.71
N ALA A 187 43.82 0.51 -37.36
CA ALA A 187 44.95 -0.39 -37.13
C ALA A 187 44.69 -1.67 -36.30
N ASN A 188 44.39 -2.72 -37.08
CA ASN A 188 45.16 -3.96 -37.14
C ASN A 188 44.97 -5.04 -36.06
N GLN A 189 44.53 -6.20 -36.59
CA GLN A 189 45.14 -7.53 -36.43
C GLN A 189 45.00 -8.18 -35.05
N ALA A 190 44.23 -9.26 -34.96
CA ALA A 190 44.62 -10.66 -35.22
C ALA A 190 44.43 -11.36 -33.87
N GLY A 191 43.50 -12.30 -33.75
CA GLY A 191 43.72 -13.68 -34.16
C GLY A 191 44.21 -14.48 -32.95
N GLN A 192 43.29 -15.18 -32.27
CA GLN A 192 43.45 -16.40 -31.44
C GLN A 192 42.16 -16.57 -30.62
N GLU A 193 41.31 -17.60 -30.81
CA GLU A 193 41.49 -19.04 -30.47
C GLU A 193 42.04 -19.18 -29.04
N GLU A 194 41.46 -19.87 -28.06
CA GLU A 194 40.51 -20.98 -27.88
C GLU A 194 39.96 -20.85 -26.44
N GLY A 195 38.75 -21.32 -26.13
CA GLY A 195 38.60 -22.62 -25.46
C GLY A 195 38.52 -22.49 -23.92
N GLY A 196 37.30 -22.51 -23.38
CA GLY A 196 37.08 -22.58 -21.93
C GLY A 196 35.62 -22.86 -21.58
N SER A 197 35.32 -24.14 -21.30
CA SER A 197 34.02 -24.66 -20.87
C SER A 197 33.46 -23.98 -19.60
N PRO A 198 32.12 -23.96 -19.43
CA PRO A 198 31.47 -23.45 -18.23
C PRO A 198 31.40 -24.51 -17.11
N PRO A 199 31.46 -24.12 -15.83
CA PRO A 199 31.03 -25.01 -14.75
C PRO A 199 29.51 -25.03 -14.62
N VAL A 200 29.02 -26.26 -14.59
CA VAL A 200 27.67 -26.73 -14.27
C VAL A 200 27.39 -26.54 -12.78
N PHE A 201 26.29 -25.87 -12.42
CA PHE A 201 25.58 -26.06 -11.15
C PHE A 201 24.07 -25.94 -11.46
N ALA A 202 23.35 -27.06 -11.61
CA ALA A 202 22.76 -27.89 -10.55
C ALA A 202 21.60 -27.19 -9.83
N SER A 203 20.40 -27.46 -10.35
CA SER A 203 19.08 -27.30 -9.73
C SER A 203 19.01 -27.91 -8.33
N VAL A 204 18.43 -27.19 -7.37
CA VAL A 204 17.81 -27.80 -6.20
C VAL A 204 16.40 -27.25 -6.09
N ALA A 205 15.45 -28.10 -6.47
CA ALA A 205 14.07 -28.01 -6.06
C ALA A 205 13.99 -28.37 -4.57
N ALA A 206 13.21 -27.61 -3.80
CA ALA A 206 12.73 -28.04 -2.50
C ALA A 206 11.25 -27.68 -2.41
N GLU A 207 10.42 -28.71 -2.60
CA GLU A 207 9.06 -28.78 -2.09
C GLU A 207 9.09 -28.70 -0.56
N ALA A 208 8.16 -27.94 0.01
CA ALA A 208 7.67 -28.17 1.36
C ALA A 208 6.17 -27.81 1.39
N GLU A 209 5.34 -28.85 1.32
CA GLU A 209 3.95 -28.84 1.72
C GLU A 209 3.79 -28.85 3.25
N ALA A 210 2.57 -28.51 3.69
CA ALA A 210 1.93 -28.77 5.00
C ALA A 210 2.35 -27.84 6.16
N SER A 211 1.48 -27.42 7.09
CA SER A 211 0.07 -27.69 7.36
C SER A 211 -0.38 -26.81 8.55
N SER A 212 -1.64 -26.37 8.48
CA SER A 212 -2.64 -26.18 9.55
C SER A 212 -2.46 -25.23 10.76
N ASP A 213 -3.53 -24.45 10.93
CA ASP A 213 -4.28 -24.17 12.17
C ASP A 213 -4.10 -22.83 12.92
N SER A 214 -5.01 -21.92 12.54
CA SER A 214 -6.01 -21.27 13.40
C SER A 214 -5.56 -20.34 14.54
N ALA A 215 -5.91 -19.06 14.40
CA ALA A 215 -6.72 -18.35 15.39
C ALA A 215 -7.35 -17.10 14.77
N SER A 216 -8.68 -17.06 14.79
CA SER A 216 -9.54 -15.99 14.30
C SER A 216 -9.41 -14.70 15.12
N ALA A 217 -9.12 -13.58 14.46
CA ALA A 217 -9.40 -12.24 15.02
C ALA A 217 -9.54 -11.22 13.88
N GLY A 218 -10.74 -11.04 13.34
CA GLY A 218 -10.92 -10.05 12.26
C GLY A 218 -12.33 -9.92 11.72
N THR A 219 -13.38 -10.06 12.55
CA THR A 219 -14.77 -9.86 12.10
C THR A 219 -15.49 -8.81 12.95
N LEU A 220 -14.89 -7.63 13.11
CA LEU A 220 -15.52 -6.52 13.84
C LEU A 220 -16.20 -5.49 12.90
N GLY A 221 -15.72 -5.32 11.65
CA GLY A 221 -16.32 -4.34 10.72
C GLY A 221 -17.64 -4.80 10.08
N VAL A 222 -17.73 -6.06 9.66
CA VAL A 222 -18.92 -6.59 8.97
C VAL A 222 -20.06 -6.97 9.95
N ARG A 223 -19.74 -7.25 11.22
CA ARG A 223 -20.75 -7.62 12.23
C ARG A 223 -21.62 -6.43 12.66
N VAL A 224 -21.12 -5.20 12.63
CA VAL A 224 -21.93 -4.02 13.01
C VAL A 224 -23.05 -3.77 12.00
N LEU A 225 -22.78 -3.93 10.69
CA LEU A 225 -23.79 -3.78 9.64
C LEU A 225 -24.85 -4.90 9.68
N TRP A 226 -24.46 -6.15 9.96
CA TRP A 226 -25.42 -7.25 10.11
C TRP A 226 -26.26 -7.15 11.39
N VAL A 227 -25.71 -6.66 12.50
CA VAL A 227 -26.47 -6.45 13.74
C VAL A 227 -27.50 -5.33 13.57
N VAL A 228 -27.17 -4.23 12.88
CA VAL A 228 -28.14 -3.17 12.56
C VAL A 228 -29.23 -3.68 11.62
N ALA A 229 -28.90 -4.50 10.62
CA ALA A 229 -29.89 -5.10 9.72
C ALA A 229 -30.80 -6.13 10.44
N LEU A 230 -30.25 -6.97 11.32
CA LEU A 230 -31.04 -7.96 12.09
C LEU A 230 -31.92 -7.30 13.16
N LEU A 231 -31.49 -6.19 13.77
CA LEU A 231 -32.33 -5.40 14.68
C LEU A 231 -33.49 -4.72 13.93
N ALA A 232 -33.27 -4.27 12.69
CA ALA A 232 -34.34 -3.71 11.86
C ALA A 232 -35.40 -4.76 11.47
N VAL A 233 -34.98 -5.99 11.17
CA VAL A 233 -35.89 -7.10 10.80
C VAL A 233 -36.65 -7.65 12.03
N GLY A 234 -35.99 -7.75 13.19
CA GLY A 234 -36.62 -8.22 14.43
C GLY A 234 -37.69 -7.26 14.99
N LEU A 235 -37.51 -5.94 14.80
CA LEU A 235 -38.51 -4.94 15.21
C LEU A 235 -39.75 -4.91 14.28
N LEU A 236 -39.65 -5.44 13.06
CA LEU A 236 -40.76 -5.53 12.10
C LEU A 236 -41.61 -6.81 12.26
N SER A 237 -41.06 -7.89 12.82
CA SER A 237 -41.72 -9.21 12.88
C SER A 237 -42.37 -9.55 14.24
N GLY A 238 -42.15 -8.74 15.29
CA GLY A 238 -42.65 -9.01 16.65
C GLY A 238 -44.10 -8.58 16.99
N ALA A 239 -45.02 -8.44 16.03
CA ALA A 239 -46.39 -7.95 16.32
C ALA A 239 -47.55 -8.81 15.80
N SER A 240 -47.30 -10.06 15.38
CA SER A 240 -48.33 -10.92 14.79
C SER A 240 -48.33 -12.31 15.42
N GLY A 241 -48.70 -12.43 16.70
CA GLY A 241 -48.77 -13.75 17.33
C GLY A 241 -49.19 -13.77 18.78
N TRP A 242 -50.33 -13.16 19.14
CA TRP A 242 -51.00 -13.47 20.41
C TRP A 242 -52.50 -13.21 20.30
N LEU A 243 -53.20 -14.08 19.58
CA LEU A 243 -54.66 -14.16 19.56
C LEU A 243 -55.05 -15.63 19.52
N GLY A 244 -55.70 -16.09 20.59
CA GLY A 244 -56.40 -17.38 20.63
C GLY A 244 -55.85 -18.35 21.66
N LEU A 245 -56.42 -18.30 22.88
CA LEU A 245 -57.10 -19.44 23.53
C LEU A 245 -57.42 -19.04 24.98
N ARG A 246 -58.57 -18.37 25.19
CA ARG A 246 -59.28 -18.47 26.48
C ARG A 246 -60.42 -19.47 26.29
N ARG A 247 -60.21 -20.65 26.85
CA ARG A 247 -61.20 -21.72 27.00
C ARG A 247 -62.45 -21.20 27.71
N LEU A 248 -63.59 -21.57 27.13
CA LEU A 248 -64.92 -21.47 27.71
C LEU A 248 -64.96 -22.24 29.04
N ARG A 249 -65.48 -21.57 30.07
CA ARG A 249 -65.85 -22.15 31.36
C ARG A 249 -67.34 -22.52 31.24
N ASN A 250 -67.65 -23.81 31.32
CA ASN A 250 -69.03 -24.30 31.36
C ASN A 250 -69.50 -24.34 32.83
N PRO A 251 -70.78 -24.03 33.13
CA PRO A 251 -71.34 -24.13 34.47
C PRO A 251 -72.02 -25.49 34.70
N ALA A 252 -71.82 -26.07 35.89
CA ALA A 252 -72.76 -26.92 36.61
C ALA A 252 -72.34 -26.92 38.08
#